data_AF-A0A7V9V3Z7-F1
#
_entry.id   AF-A0A7V9V3Z7-F1
#
_cell.length_a   1.000
_cell.length_b   1.000
_cell.length_c   1.000
_cell.angle_alpha   90.00
_cell.angle_beta   90.00
_cell.angle_gamma   90.00
#
_symmetry.space_group_name_H-M   'P 1'
#
loop_
_entity.id
_entity.type
_entity.pdbx_description
1 polymer ?
#
loop_
_entity_poly.entity_id
_entity_poly.type
_entity_poly.pdbx_seq_one_letter_code
_entity_poly.pdbx_strand_id
1 'polypeptide(L)'
;MNTSVATAPPAAVSTTSRLSWLPIVALGVLWLEVISRLRLEWSINPQYGYGWTVPFLAAYIFWRRLQRAPAPAEPTTTLLPWLVAVAGVGLLVPVRLVQEANPDWRILSWAMALAAVGASLAAVYLAGGMRWLRHFAFPILFFLVAVPWPTQFEQMIIQTLMGAVASINVELLNALGISAVQMGNVIEVGSGFVGIDEACTGVRSLQATFMVSLFLGEFYNFPTARRVILVIAGALLAFFCNLIRTFLLVYVGAEQGAEAIHRWHDPAGHTILMACLLGLWVVSMLMGGGRKVVASDAGIRPTAFRIPTAFLATILALTVVAEAGTQAWYGVHEARAARTEPWTITWPTDAPSWKPIPVADQAQELLRYNEGGGGSWSGTSGDQWAMYFFKWLPGRTAGLFI
;
A
#
# COMPACT_ATOMS: atom_id res chain seq x y z
N MET A 1 -79.26 -4.97 12.90
CA MET A 1 -77.93 -5.57 13.11
C MET A 1 -77.01 -5.07 12.00
N ASN A 2 -76.09 -4.16 12.33
CA ASN A 2 -74.94 -3.77 11.50
C ASN A 2 -73.86 -3.29 12.47
N THR A 3 -72.95 -4.18 12.86
CA THR A 3 -71.80 -3.87 13.70
C THR A 3 -70.65 -3.40 12.82
N SER A 4 -70.42 -2.09 12.81
CA SER A 4 -69.22 -1.47 12.21
C SER A 4 -68.00 -1.80 13.07
N VAL A 5 -67.11 -2.67 12.56
CA VAL A 5 -65.80 -2.91 13.16
C VAL A 5 -64.91 -1.71 12.84
N ALA A 6 -64.61 -0.88 13.85
CA ALA A 6 -63.65 0.20 13.75
C ALA A 6 -62.24 -0.40 13.60
N THR A 7 -61.64 -0.24 12.43
CA THR A 7 -60.23 -0.55 12.18
C THR A 7 -59.37 0.49 12.88
N ALA A 8 -58.59 0.05 13.88
CA ALA A 8 -57.60 0.89 14.53
C ALA A 8 -56.56 1.38 13.50
N PRO A 9 -56.11 2.65 13.56
CA PRO A 9 -55.07 3.14 12.66
C PRO A 9 -53.78 2.34 12.89
N PRO A 10 -53.01 2.05 11.82
CA PRO A 10 -51.72 1.38 11.98
C PRO A 10 -50.82 2.23 12.86
N ALA A 11 -50.29 1.64 13.94
CA ALA A 11 -49.34 2.28 14.83
C ALA A 11 -48.18 2.86 14.00
N ALA A 12 -48.05 4.18 13.98
CA ALA A 12 -46.91 4.85 13.39
C ALA A 12 -45.66 4.45 14.17
N VAL A 13 -44.90 3.48 13.64
CA VAL A 13 -43.59 3.11 14.17
C VAL A 13 -42.64 4.28 13.88
N SER A 14 -42.48 5.17 14.87
CA SER A 14 -41.50 6.25 14.86
C SER A 14 -40.10 5.68 15.03
N THR A 15 -39.48 5.17 13.96
CA THR A 15 -38.05 4.83 13.95
C THR A 15 -37.20 6.06 13.69
N THR A 16 -37.17 7.00 14.63
CA THR A 16 -36.05 7.94 14.75
C THR A 16 -34.92 7.25 15.51
N SER A 17 -34.16 6.37 14.85
CA SER A 17 -32.90 5.92 15.42
C SER A 17 -31.94 7.10 15.41
N ARG A 18 -31.59 7.66 16.59
CA ARG A 18 -30.46 8.58 16.70
C ARG A 18 -29.24 7.90 16.07
N LEU A 19 -28.65 8.53 15.05
CA LEU A 19 -27.46 8.01 14.39
C LEU A 19 -26.34 7.95 15.43
N SER A 20 -25.98 6.75 15.86
CA SER A 20 -24.84 6.56 16.77
C SER A 20 -23.56 6.72 15.97
N TRP A 21 -22.77 7.75 16.26
CA TRP A 21 -21.47 8.01 15.63
C TRP A 21 -20.38 7.08 16.18
N LEU A 22 -20.64 6.37 17.28
CA LEU A 22 -19.65 5.55 17.99
C LEU A 22 -18.99 4.47 17.09
N PRO A 23 -19.71 3.72 16.22
CA PRO A 23 -19.07 2.76 15.33
C PRO A 23 -18.10 3.42 14.34
N ILE A 24 -18.49 4.60 13.82
CA ILE A 24 -17.70 5.38 12.88
C ILE A 24 -16.44 5.90 13.59
N VAL A 25 -16.57 6.41 14.81
CA VAL A 25 -15.43 6.90 15.59
C VAL A 25 -14.50 5.76 16.01
N ALA A 26 -15.02 4.68 16.59
CA ALA A 26 -14.21 3.58 17.11
C ALA A 26 -13.41 2.87 16.00
N LEU A 27 -14.08 2.48 14.91
CA LEU A 27 -13.41 1.83 13.77
C LEU A 27 -12.63 2.85 12.94
N GLY A 28 -13.11 4.09 12.84
CA GLY A 28 -12.44 5.17 12.11
C GLY A 28 -11.10 5.51 12.72
N VAL A 29 -10.99 5.67 14.05
CA VAL A 29 -9.71 5.91 14.74
C VAL A 29 -8.75 4.75 14.52
N LEU A 30 -9.23 3.49 14.63
CA LEU A 30 -8.41 2.31 14.37
C LEU A 30 -7.86 2.28 12.94
N TRP A 31 -8.71 2.53 11.94
CA TRP A 31 -8.28 2.56 10.54
C TRP A 31 -7.41 3.77 10.20
N LEU A 32 -7.67 4.94 10.81
CA LEU A 32 -6.83 6.13 10.67
C LEU A 32 -5.43 5.87 11.21
N GLU A 33 -5.30 5.12 12.31
CA GLU A 33 -4.00 4.74 12.83
C GLU A 33 -3.25 3.83 11.84
N VAL A 34 -3.90 2.78 11.31
CA VAL A 34 -3.30 1.92 10.28
C VAL A 34 -2.87 2.73 9.05
N ILE A 35 -3.74 3.59 8.52
CA ILE A 35 -3.46 4.44 7.36
C ILE A 35 -2.34 5.44 7.67
N SER A 36 -2.31 6.02 8.86
CA SER A 36 -1.25 6.97 9.31
C SER A 36 0.14 6.35 9.33
N ARG A 37 0.23 5.03 9.52
CA ARG A 37 1.48 4.27 9.48
C ARG A 37 1.84 3.85 8.06
N LEU A 38 0.87 3.36 7.29
CA LEU A 38 1.11 2.92 5.92
C LEU A 38 1.34 4.08 4.93
N ARG A 39 0.83 5.28 5.21
CA ARG A 39 1.00 6.46 4.34
C ARG A 39 2.46 6.78 4.05
N LEU A 40 3.36 6.45 4.97
CA LEU A 40 4.78 6.71 4.83
C LEU A 40 5.36 5.84 3.72
N GLU A 41 5.10 4.53 3.76
CA GLU A 41 5.50 3.62 2.69
C GLU A 41 4.87 4.03 1.36
N TRP A 42 3.57 4.35 1.34
CA TRP A 42 2.87 4.75 0.11
C TRP A 42 3.40 6.04 -0.50
N SER A 43 4.05 6.90 0.28
CA SER A 43 4.60 8.18 -0.19
C SER A 43 6.08 8.08 -0.54
N ILE A 44 6.82 7.21 0.15
CA ILE A 44 8.28 7.13 0.02
C ILE A 44 8.68 6.04 -0.96
N ASN A 45 7.99 4.89 -0.93
CA ASN A 45 8.26 3.76 -1.80
C ASN A 45 7.35 3.82 -3.03
N PRO A 46 7.90 4.13 -4.22
CA PRO A 46 7.09 4.23 -5.43
C PRO A 46 6.41 2.91 -5.85
N GLN A 47 6.88 1.76 -5.37
CA GLN A 47 6.24 0.46 -5.62
C GLN A 47 4.86 0.39 -4.97
N TYR A 48 4.72 0.94 -3.77
CA TYR A 48 3.46 0.95 -3.00
C TYR A 48 2.64 2.24 -3.16
N GLY A 49 2.97 3.11 -4.11
CA GLY A 49 2.24 4.35 -4.35
C GLY A 49 0.74 4.16 -4.62
N TYR A 50 0.36 3.03 -5.22
CA TYR A 50 -1.05 2.67 -5.43
C TYR A 50 -1.82 2.48 -4.11
N GLY A 51 -1.13 2.26 -2.99
CA GLY A 51 -1.72 2.08 -1.66
C GLY A 51 -2.61 3.25 -1.24
N TRP A 52 -2.31 4.48 -1.68
CA TRP A 52 -3.16 5.65 -1.46
C TRP A 52 -4.58 5.50 -2.04
N THR A 53 -4.75 4.72 -3.10
CA THR A 53 -6.06 4.51 -3.74
C THR A 53 -6.92 3.49 -3.01
N VAL A 54 -6.30 2.53 -2.31
CA VAL A 54 -6.97 1.36 -1.74
C VAL A 54 -8.02 1.70 -0.66
N PRO A 55 -7.78 2.62 0.30
CA PRO A 55 -8.79 3.00 1.29
C PRO A 55 -10.09 3.49 0.64
N PHE A 56 -9.98 4.27 -0.44
CA PHE A 56 -11.13 4.81 -1.17
C PHE A 56 -11.87 3.71 -1.93
N LEU A 57 -11.15 2.81 -2.59
CA LEU A 57 -11.74 1.68 -3.31
C LEU A 57 -12.42 0.68 -2.34
N ALA A 58 -11.80 0.41 -1.18
CA ALA A 58 -12.37 -0.42 -0.13
C ALA A 58 -13.67 0.19 0.41
N ALA A 59 -13.67 1.49 0.72
CA ALA A 59 -14.85 2.22 1.16
C ALA A 59 -15.96 2.22 0.10
N TYR A 60 -15.61 2.41 -1.18
CA TYR A 60 -16.55 2.35 -2.29
C TYR A 60 -17.19 0.96 -2.46
N ILE A 61 -16.41 -0.11 -2.42
CA ILE A 61 -16.94 -1.48 -2.48
C ILE A 61 -17.83 -1.76 -1.26
N PHE A 62 -17.40 -1.35 -0.07
CA PHE A 62 -18.18 -1.51 1.16
C PHE A 62 -19.54 -0.80 1.05
N TRP A 63 -19.55 0.47 0.59
CA TRP A 63 -20.76 1.24 0.36
C TRP A 63 -21.70 0.59 -0.66
N ARG A 64 -21.15 0.09 -1.77
CA ARG A 64 -21.93 -0.63 -2.80
C ARG A 64 -22.54 -1.92 -2.24
N ARG A 65 -21.82 -2.64 -1.38
CA ARG A 65 -22.32 -3.83 -0.70
C ARG A 65 -23.35 -3.49 0.38
N LEU A 66 -23.23 -2.35 1.03
CA LEU A 66 -24.17 -1.88 2.03
C LEU A 66 -25.56 -1.66 1.42
N GLN A 67 -25.62 -1.07 0.22
CA GLN A 67 -26.87 -0.88 -0.52
C GLN A 67 -27.58 -2.19 -0.89
N ARG A 68 -26.84 -3.30 -0.94
CA ARG A 68 -27.33 -4.63 -1.34
C ARG A 68 -27.21 -5.64 -0.20
N ALA A 69 -27.13 -5.16 1.04
CA ALA A 69 -26.92 -6.01 2.20
C ALA A 69 -28.12 -6.96 2.40
N PRO A 70 -27.88 -8.28 2.57
CA PRO A 70 -28.96 -9.19 2.92
C PRO A 70 -29.52 -8.83 4.31
N ALA A 71 -30.74 -9.29 4.62
CA ALA A 71 -31.28 -9.18 5.97
C ALA A 71 -30.29 -9.79 6.99
N PRO A 72 -30.06 -9.13 8.14
CA PRO A 72 -29.15 -9.64 9.17
C PRO A 72 -29.64 -10.99 9.68
N ALA A 73 -28.70 -11.88 9.98
CA ALA A 73 -28.97 -13.08 10.75
C ALA A 73 -28.35 -12.92 12.14
N GLU A 74 -29.02 -13.39 13.19
CA GLU A 74 -28.44 -13.30 14.53
C GLU A 74 -27.11 -14.07 14.60
N PRO A 75 -26.10 -13.53 15.29
CA PRO A 75 -24.83 -14.22 15.48
C PRO A 75 -25.03 -15.47 16.34
N THR A 76 -24.46 -16.59 15.90
CA THR A 76 -24.52 -17.87 16.62
C THR A 76 -23.71 -17.88 17.91
N THR A 77 -22.66 -17.06 17.98
CA THR A 77 -21.83 -16.86 19.17
C THR A 77 -21.48 -15.39 19.27
N THR A 78 -21.36 -14.81 20.46
CA THR A 78 -20.94 -13.40 20.62
C THR A 78 -19.59 -13.27 21.30
N LEU A 79 -19.21 -14.24 22.14
CA LEU A 79 -17.97 -14.18 22.93
C LEU A 79 -16.72 -14.32 22.06
N LEU A 80 -16.66 -15.31 21.17
CA LEU A 80 -15.48 -15.56 20.33
C LEU A 80 -15.05 -14.36 19.46
N PRO A 81 -15.93 -13.74 18.64
CA PRO A 81 -15.54 -12.56 17.86
C PRO A 81 -15.13 -11.37 18.75
N TRP A 82 -15.71 -11.26 19.94
CA TRP A 82 -15.34 -10.26 20.93
C TRP A 82 -13.90 -10.48 21.43
N LEU A 83 -13.59 -11.70 21.88
CA LEU A 83 -12.26 -12.07 22.36
C LEU A 83 -11.19 -11.92 21.27
N VAL A 84 -11.48 -12.37 20.04
CA VAL A 84 -10.54 -12.25 18.92
C VAL A 84 -10.25 -10.79 18.59
N ALA A 85 -11.27 -9.92 18.55
CA ALA A 85 -11.07 -8.50 18.29
C ALA A 85 -10.33 -7.80 19.43
N VAL A 86 -10.68 -8.08 20.68
CA VAL A 86 -10.03 -7.49 21.86
C VAL A 86 -8.57 -7.96 21.96
N ALA A 87 -8.29 -9.24 21.72
CA ALA A 87 -6.92 -9.75 21.69
C ALA A 87 -6.11 -9.13 20.54
N GLY A 88 -6.69 -9.05 19.34
CA GLY A 88 -6.04 -8.46 18.16
C GLY A 88 -5.74 -6.97 18.34
N VAL A 89 -6.70 -6.17 18.81
CA VAL A 89 -6.51 -4.73 19.07
C VAL A 89 -5.65 -4.52 20.31
N GLY A 90 -5.73 -5.39 21.32
CA GLY A 90 -4.84 -5.35 22.49
C GLY A 90 -3.37 -5.56 22.11
N LEU A 91 -3.10 -6.37 21.08
CA LEU A 91 -1.75 -6.54 20.53
C LEU A 91 -1.17 -5.25 19.93
N LEU A 92 -2.00 -4.24 19.64
CA LEU A 92 -1.50 -2.94 19.20
C LEU A 92 -0.62 -2.26 20.25
N VAL A 93 -0.80 -2.53 21.54
CA VAL A 93 0.03 -1.90 22.59
C VAL A 93 1.52 -2.24 22.42
N PRO A 94 1.94 -3.53 22.42
CA PRO A 94 3.34 -3.87 22.15
C PRO A 94 3.75 -3.59 20.69
N VAL A 95 2.86 -3.78 19.72
CA VAL A 95 3.18 -3.54 18.31
C VAL A 95 3.51 -2.08 18.04
N ARG A 96 2.73 -1.14 18.57
CA ARG A 96 2.96 0.30 18.39
C ARG A 96 4.25 0.74 19.07
N LEU A 97 4.53 0.21 20.27
CA LEU A 97 5.78 0.47 20.98
C LEU A 97 7.00 0.05 20.14
N VAL A 98 7.02 -1.16 19.59
CA VAL A 98 8.15 -1.65 18.78
C VAL A 98 8.23 -0.94 17.43
N GLN A 99 7.09 -0.66 16.80
CA GLN A 99 7.04 -0.03 15.48
C GLN A 99 7.54 1.42 15.51
N GLU A 100 7.34 2.16 16.60
CA GLU A 100 7.86 3.53 16.69
C GLU A 100 9.40 3.55 16.64
N ALA A 101 10.07 2.53 17.20
CA ALA A 101 11.52 2.35 17.05
C ALA A 101 11.94 1.75 15.70
N ASN A 102 11.07 0.94 15.07
CA ASN A 102 11.38 0.19 13.86
C ASN A 102 10.29 0.42 12.79
N PRO A 103 10.22 1.62 12.19
CA PRO A 103 9.13 1.99 11.29
C PRO A 103 9.14 1.19 9.97
N ASP A 104 10.29 0.63 9.60
CA ASP A 104 10.55 -0.20 8.41
C ASP A 104 10.07 -1.65 8.56
N TRP A 105 9.78 -2.11 9.79
CA TRP A 105 9.40 -3.50 10.05
C TRP A 105 7.97 -3.81 9.57
N ARG A 106 7.88 -4.26 8.32
CA ARG A 106 6.62 -4.57 7.63
C ARG A 106 5.72 -5.59 8.33
N ILE A 107 6.29 -6.52 9.11
CA ILE A 107 5.51 -7.50 9.88
C ILE A 107 4.63 -6.81 10.93
N LEU A 108 5.10 -5.70 11.52
CA LEU A 108 4.32 -4.91 12.47
C LEU A 108 3.16 -4.19 11.77
N SER A 109 3.39 -3.69 10.55
CA SER A 109 2.34 -3.13 9.69
C SER A 109 1.25 -4.16 9.36
N TRP A 110 1.63 -5.41 9.09
CA TRP A 110 0.68 -6.53 8.93
C TRP A 110 -0.09 -6.83 10.22
N ALA A 111 0.58 -6.87 11.37
CA ALA A 111 -0.08 -7.11 12.65
C ALA A 111 -1.17 -6.07 12.94
N MET A 112 -0.89 -4.78 12.70
CA MET A 112 -1.89 -3.72 12.87
C MET A 112 -3.04 -3.82 11.86
N ALA A 113 -2.72 -4.05 10.58
CA ALA A 113 -3.75 -4.18 9.55
C ALA A 113 -4.67 -5.38 9.82
N LEU A 114 -4.11 -6.51 10.25
CA LEU A 114 -4.88 -7.70 10.64
C LEU A 114 -5.73 -7.45 11.90
N ALA A 115 -5.24 -6.67 12.86
CA ALA A 115 -6.04 -6.26 14.02
C ALA A 115 -7.25 -5.41 13.60
N ALA A 116 -7.05 -4.42 12.72
CA ALA A 116 -8.12 -3.57 12.19
C ALA A 116 -9.13 -4.34 11.35
N VAL A 117 -8.66 -5.24 10.48
CA VAL A 117 -9.49 -6.18 9.73
C VAL A 117 -10.28 -7.08 10.66
N GLY A 118 -9.62 -7.72 11.64
CA GLY A 118 -10.26 -8.61 12.61
C GLY A 118 -11.35 -7.92 13.43
N ALA A 119 -11.07 -6.72 13.95
CA ALA A 119 -12.04 -5.90 14.67
C ALA A 119 -13.24 -5.51 13.78
N SER A 120 -12.99 -5.14 12.52
CA SER A 120 -14.04 -4.78 11.56
C SER A 120 -14.91 -5.98 11.18
N LEU A 121 -14.31 -7.14 10.92
CA LEU A 121 -15.02 -8.39 10.65
C LEU A 121 -15.85 -8.84 11.85
N ALA A 122 -15.30 -8.75 13.05
CA ALA A 122 -16.02 -9.02 14.30
C ALA A 122 -17.21 -8.06 14.48
N ALA A 123 -17.03 -6.76 14.24
CA ALA A 123 -18.09 -5.77 14.31
C ALA A 123 -19.24 -6.08 13.35
N VAL A 124 -18.92 -6.40 12.09
CA VAL A 124 -19.90 -6.78 11.07
C VAL A 124 -20.63 -8.07 11.47
N TYR A 125 -19.90 -9.08 11.97
CA TYR A 125 -20.50 -10.33 12.41
C TYR A 125 -21.41 -10.13 13.62
N LEU A 126 -21.04 -9.30 14.59
CA LEU A 126 -21.89 -8.98 15.74
C LEU A 126 -23.16 -8.22 15.31
N ALA A 127 -23.09 -7.44 14.23
CA ALA A 127 -24.23 -6.66 13.73
C ALA A 127 -25.24 -7.48 12.90
N GLY A 128 -24.80 -8.50 12.16
CA GLY A 128 -25.69 -9.25 11.26
C GLY A 128 -25.26 -10.68 10.93
N GLY A 129 -24.44 -11.28 11.80
CA GLY A 129 -24.07 -12.68 11.80
C GLY A 129 -23.20 -13.11 10.62
N MET A 130 -23.18 -14.42 10.38
CA MET A 130 -22.35 -15.04 9.34
C MET A 130 -22.72 -14.56 7.92
N ARG A 131 -23.98 -14.19 7.68
CA ARG A 131 -24.43 -13.66 6.38
C ARG A 131 -23.75 -12.34 6.08
N TRP A 132 -23.72 -11.41 7.04
CA TRP A 132 -23.05 -10.14 6.89
C TRP A 132 -21.53 -10.30 6.86
N LEU A 133 -20.96 -11.17 7.69
CA LEU A 133 -19.52 -11.44 7.65
C LEU A 133 -19.07 -11.87 6.25
N ARG A 134 -19.72 -12.86 5.64
CA ARG A 134 -19.39 -13.32 4.28
C ARG A 134 -19.65 -12.25 3.23
N HIS A 135 -20.70 -11.45 3.42
CA HIS A 135 -21.05 -10.37 2.50
C HIS A 135 -20.02 -9.24 2.52
N PHE A 136 -19.57 -8.78 3.68
CA PHE A 136 -18.64 -7.65 3.80
C PHE A 136 -17.17 -8.04 3.97
N ALA A 137 -16.83 -9.34 4.03
CA ALA A 137 -15.45 -9.77 4.18
C ALA A 137 -14.53 -9.25 3.07
N PHE A 138 -14.99 -9.30 1.81
CA PHE A 138 -14.17 -8.88 0.67
C PHE A 138 -13.70 -7.41 0.77
N PRO A 139 -14.57 -6.38 0.90
CA PRO A 139 -14.09 -5.00 0.99
C PRO A 139 -13.16 -4.74 2.19
N ILE A 140 -13.35 -5.45 3.31
CA ILE A 140 -12.49 -5.30 4.49
C ILE A 140 -11.12 -5.94 4.23
N LEU A 141 -11.09 -7.15 3.67
CA LEU A 141 -9.84 -7.86 3.34
C LEU A 141 -9.10 -7.23 2.16
N PHE A 142 -9.81 -6.58 1.24
CA PHE A 142 -9.22 -5.87 0.10
C PHE A 142 -8.20 -4.82 0.53
N PHE A 143 -8.37 -4.20 1.70
CA PHE A 143 -7.40 -3.26 2.24
C PHE A 143 -6.00 -3.87 2.41
N LEU A 144 -5.90 -5.18 2.68
CA LEU A 144 -4.61 -5.86 2.88
C LEU A 144 -3.69 -5.78 1.65
N VAL A 145 -4.24 -5.50 0.47
CA VAL A 145 -3.45 -5.26 -0.75
C VAL A 145 -2.58 -4.01 -0.63
N ALA A 146 -2.96 -3.03 0.19
CA ALA A 146 -2.15 -1.83 0.45
C ALA A 146 -1.03 -2.05 1.48
N VAL A 147 -1.01 -3.20 2.15
CA VAL A 147 -0.01 -3.51 3.17
C VAL A 147 1.24 -4.08 2.48
N PRO A 148 2.43 -3.51 2.72
CA PRO A 148 3.66 -3.96 2.09
C PRO A 148 3.96 -5.41 2.40
N TRP A 149 4.28 -6.19 1.37
CA TRP A 149 4.59 -7.60 1.53
C TRP A 149 5.83 -7.80 2.44
N PRO A 150 5.88 -8.90 3.19
CA PRO A 150 7.09 -9.24 3.96
C PRO A 150 8.32 -9.19 3.05
N THR A 151 9.36 -8.47 3.49
CA THR A 151 10.51 -8.10 2.65
C THR A 151 11.15 -9.29 1.95
N GLN A 152 11.31 -10.41 2.65
CA GLN A 152 11.91 -11.63 2.09
C GLN A 152 11.09 -12.23 0.95
N PHE A 153 9.76 -12.26 1.12
CA PHE A 153 8.85 -12.77 0.11
C PHE A 153 8.80 -11.87 -1.12
N GLU A 154 8.73 -10.56 -0.88
CA GLU A 154 8.78 -9.59 -1.97
C GLU A 154 10.09 -9.70 -2.74
N GLN A 155 11.25 -9.66 -2.05
CA GLN A 155 12.54 -9.76 -2.71
C GLN A 155 12.69 -11.04 -3.52
N MET A 156 12.21 -12.18 -3.02
CA MET A 156 12.21 -13.43 -3.79
C MET A 156 11.49 -13.29 -5.13
N ILE A 157 10.28 -12.71 -5.12
CA ILE A 157 9.48 -12.49 -6.34
C ILE A 157 10.17 -11.50 -7.27
N ILE A 158 10.63 -10.38 -6.71
CA ILE A 158 11.35 -9.34 -7.45
C ILE A 158 12.56 -9.94 -8.17
N GLN A 159 13.44 -10.61 -7.44
CA GLN A 159 14.67 -11.19 -7.99
C GLN A 159 14.38 -12.25 -9.06
N THR A 160 13.38 -13.10 -8.84
CA THR A 160 13.03 -14.17 -9.80
C THR A 160 12.45 -13.59 -11.09
N LEU A 161 11.52 -12.64 -11.00
CA LEU A 161 10.90 -12.01 -12.17
C LEU A 161 11.90 -11.17 -12.96
N MET A 162 12.75 -10.41 -12.26
CA MET A 162 13.77 -9.57 -12.90
C MET A 162 14.83 -10.41 -13.60
N GLY A 163 15.28 -11.51 -12.96
CA GLY A 163 16.21 -12.45 -13.59
C GLY A 163 15.65 -13.08 -14.86
N ALA A 164 14.38 -13.47 -14.85
CA ALA A 164 13.69 -14.02 -16.03
C ALA A 164 13.52 -12.97 -17.14
N VAL A 165 13.16 -11.74 -16.80
CA VAL A 165 13.05 -10.65 -17.80
C VAL A 165 14.41 -10.33 -18.40
N ALA A 166 15.47 -10.29 -17.59
CA ALA A 166 16.83 -10.05 -18.07
C ALA A 166 17.31 -11.16 -19.01
N SER A 167 17.13 -12.44 -18.64
CA SER A 167 17.57 -13.57 -19.46
C SER A 167 16.86 -13.60 -20.81
N ILE A 168 15.53 -13.43 -20.84
CA ILE A 168 14.76 -13.44 -22.09
C ILE A 168 15.16 -12.27 -22.98
N ASN A 169 15.36 -11.07 -22.42
CA ASN A 169 15.78 -9.92 -23.22
C ASN A 169 17.18 -10.09 -23.80
N VAL A 170 18.13 -10.65 -23.04
CA VAL A 170 19.48 -10.93 -23.55
C VAL A 170 19.43 -11.92 -24.72
N GLU A 171 18.62 -12.97 -24.65
CA GLU A 171 18.43 -13.90 -25.77
C GLU A 171 17.83 -13.18 -27.01
N LEU A 172 16.79 -12.38 -26.81
CA LEU A 172 16.15 -11.62 -27.90
C LEU A 172 17.09 -10.60 -28.56
N LEU A 173 17.89 -9.89 -27.77
CA LEU A 173 18.84 -8.89 -28.26
C LEU A 173 19.99 -9.54 -29.03
N ASN A 174 20.55 -10.63 -28.50
CA ASN A 174 21.61 -11.38 -29.20
C ASN A 174 21.08 -11.98 -30.51
N ALA A 175 19.82 -12.44 -30.53
CA ALA A 175 19.17 -12.91 -31.77
C ALA A 175 19.02 -11.81 -32.84
N LEU A 176 18.99 -10.53 -32.43
CA LEU A 176 18.94 -9.37 -33.31
C LEU A 176 20.34 -8.80 -33.65
N GLY A 177 21.41 -9.45 -33.21
CA GLY A 177 22.79 -9.02 -33.46
C GLY A 177 23.30 -7.94 -32.51
N ILE A 178 22.57 -7.65 -31.43
CA ILE A 178 23.01 -6.73 -30.37
C ILE A 178 23.74 -7.56 -29.30
N SER A 179 25.03 -7.32 -29.12
CA SER A 179 25.83 -7.99 -28.10
C SER A 179 25.37 -7.52 -26.71
N ALA A 180 24.65 -8.40 -26.02
CA ALA A 180 24.11 -8.16 -24.68
C ALA A 180 24.53 -9.28 -23.73
N VAL A 181 24.94 -8.91 -22.51
CA VAL A 181 25.38 -9.86 -21.48
C VAL A 181 24.55 -9.63 -20.20
N GLN A 182 24.09 -10.72 -19.60
CA GLN A 182 23.37 -10.67 -18.34
C GLN A 182 24.34 -10.61 -17.15
N MET A 183 24.24 -9.57 -16.34
CA MET A 183 24.95 -9.39 -15.07
C MET A 183 23.92 -9.36 -13.93
N GLY A 184 23.55 -10.54 -13.42
CA GLY A 184 22.46 -10.68 -12.45
C GLY A 184 21.11 -10.27 -13.06
N ASN A 185 20.53 -9.16 -12.59
CA ASN A 185 19.29 -8.58 -13.13
C ASN A 185 19.53 -7.41 -14.09
N VAL A 186 20.79 -7.04 -14.32
CA VAL A 186 21.20 -5.94 -15.19
C VAL A 186 21.67 -6.52 -16.51
N ILE A 187 21.43 -5.79 -17.59
CA ILE A 187 21.87 -6.12 -18.95
C ILE A 187 22.96 -5.13 -19.34
N GLU A 188 24.15 -5.64 -19.63
CA GLU A 188 25.25 -4.87 -20.18
C GLU A 188 25.21 -4.93 -21.71
N VAL A 189 25.32 -3.75 -22.33
CA VAL A 189 25.47 -3.57 -23.78
C VAL A 189 26.65 -2.64 -24.03
N GLY A 190 27.13 -2.56 -25.28
CA GLY A 190 28.31 -1.74 -25.62
C GLY A 190 28.20 -0.25 -25.24
N SER A 191 26.99 0.27 -25.04
CA SER A 191 26.71 1.65 -24.62
C SER A 191 26.58 1.85 -23.11
N GLY A 192 26.54 0.78 -22.30
CA GLY A 192 26.43 0.86 -20.84
C GLY A 192 25.56 -0.24 -20.21
N PHE A 193 25.14 0.02 -18.97
CA PHE A 193 24.32 -0.89 -18.18
C PHE A 193 22.86 -0.45 -18.16
N VAL A 194 21.94 -1.38 -18.43
CA VAL A 194 20.49 -1.16 -18.44
C VAL A 194 19.84 -2.19 -17.52
N GLY A 195 19.00 -1.79 -16.56
CA GLY A 195 18.27 -2.74 -15.72
C GLY A 195 18.34 -2.50 -14.21
N ILE A 196 19.14 -1.56 -13.71
CA ILE A 196 19.15 -1.26 -12.26
C ILE A 196 17.83 -0.58 -11.85
N ASP A 197 17.38 0.39 -12.63
CA ASP A 197 16.14 1.15 -12.36
C ASP A 197 14.90 0.51 -13.01
N GLU A 198 15.07 -0.13 -14.18
CA GLU A 198 13.95 -0.73 -14.92
C GLU A 198 13.34 -1.92 -14.18
N ALA A 199 14.18 -2.73 -13.53
CA ALA A 199 13.75 -3.94 -12.86
C ALA A 199 12.81 -3.62 -11.67
N CYS A 200 13.04 -2.50 -10.98
CA CYS A 200 12.20 -2.00 -9.88
C CYS A 200 10.81 -1.51 -10.35
N THR A 201 10.71 -0.95 -11.55
CA THR A 201 9.45 -0.43 -12.10
C THR A 201 8.52 -1.52 -12.65
N GLY A 202 9.05 -2.67 -13.08
CA GLY A 202 8.24 -3.82 -13.51
C GLY A 202 7.36 -4.39 -12.40
N VAL A 203 7.92 -4.48 -11.19
CA VAL A 203 7.22 -4.96 -9.99
C VAL A 203 6.09 -4.02 -9.58
N ARG A 204 6.28 -2.70 -9.74
CA ARG A 204 5.22 -1.69 -9.51
C ARG A 204 3.99 -1.99 -10.36
N SER A 205 4.19 -2.35 -11.63
CA SER A 205 3.10 -2.69 -12.55
C SER A 205 2.40 -3.98 -12.13
N LEU A 206 3.13 -5.00 -11.67
CA LEU A 206 2.56 -6.25 -11.16
C LEU A 206 1.68 -6.03 -9.93
N GLN A 207 2.14 -5.24 -8.96
CA GLN A 207 1.37 -4.97 -7.73
C GLN A 207 0.13 -4.12 -8.04
N ALA A 208 0.25 -3.14 -8.94
CA ALA A 208 -0.89 -2.34 -9.40
C ALA A 208 -1.93 -3.20 -10.15
N THR A 209 -1.52 -4.11 -11.05
CA THR A 209 -2.45 -5.01 -11.75
C THR A 209 -3.06 -6.04 -10.80
N PHE A 210 -2.35 -6.50 -9.78
CA PHE A 210 -2.91 -7.33 -8.71
C PHE A 210 -4.05 -6.60 -7.97
N MET A 211 -3.83 -5.35 -7.54
CA MET A 211 -4.86 -4.54 -6.90
C MET A 211 -6.06 -4.29 -7.81
N VAL A 212 -5.82 -3.87 -9.06
CA VAL A 212 -6.88 -3.56 -10.02
C VAL A 212 -7.66 -4.80 -10.43
N SER A 213 -7.03 -5.95 -10.60
CA SER A 213 -7.73 -7.20 -10.93
C SER A 213 -8.66 -7.66 -9.81
N LEU A 214 -8.24 -7.55 -8.54
CA LEU A 214 -9.10 -7.82 -7.40
C LEU A 214 -10.29 -6.85 -7.35
N PHE A 215 -10.03 -5.55 -7.55
CA PHE A 215 -11.07 -4.53 -7.59
C PHE A 215 -12.07 -4.79 -8.72
N LEU A 216 -11.62 -5.00 -9.95
CA LEU A 216 -12.48 -5.22 -11.11
C LEU A 216 -13.27 -6.52 -10.99
N GLY A 217 -12.65 -7.59 -10.47
CA GLY A 217 -13.34 -8.86 -10.22
C GLY A 217 -14.51 -8.70 -9.23
N GLU A 218 -14.36 -7.83 -8.24
CA GLU A 218 -15.44 -7.47 -7.33
C GLU A 218 -16.44 -6.49 -7.95
N PHE A 219 -15.96 -5.45 -8.63
CA PHE A 219 -16.77 -4.44 -9.29
C PHE A 219 -17.77 -5.06 -10.28
N TYR A 220 -17.31 -5.99 -11.11
CA TYR A 220 -18.15 -6.72 -12.06
C TYR A 220 -18.86 -7.95 -11.48
N ASN A 221 -18.75 -8.20 -10.17
CA ASN A 221 -19.37 -9.35 -9.48
C ASN A 221 -18.98 -10.71 -10.11
N PHE A 222 -17.72 -10.88 -10.48
CA PHE A 222 -17.23 -12.12 -11.05
C PHE A 222 -17.26 -13.28 -10.03
N PRO A 223 -17.61 -14.51 -10.47
CA PRO A 223 -17.40 -15.70 -9.65
C PRO A 223 -15.91 -15.91 -9.39
N THR A 224 -15.57 -16.64 -8.33
CA THR A 224 -14.18 -16.85 -7.87
C THR A 224 -13.24 -17.29 -8.99
N ALA A 225 -13.65 -18.22 -9.85
CA ALA A 225 -12.84 -18.67 -10.99
C ALA A 225 -12.45 -17.53 -11.93
N ARG A 226 -13.39 -16.65 -12.30
CA ARG A 226 -13.11 -15.48 -13.15
C ARG A 226 -12.25 -14.44 -12.44
N ARG A 227 -12.35 -14.31 -11.11
CA ARG A 227 -11.43 -13.44 -10.34
C ARG A 227 -10.01 -13.96 -10.39
N VAL A 228 -9.82 -15.27 -10.19
CA VAL A 228 -8.50 -15.92 -10.28
C VAL A 228 -7.92 -15.78 -11.68
N ILE A 229 -8.72 -16.03 -12.73
CA ILE A 229 -8.29 -15.81 -14.12
C ILE A 229 -7.87 -14.35 -14.35
N LEU A 230 -8.62 -13.39 -13.84
CA LEU A 230 -8.29 -11.97 -14.01
C LEU A 230 -7.00 -11.57 -13.29
N VAL A 231 -6.74 -12.14 -12.11
CA VAL A 231 -5.48 -11.95 -11.37
C VAL A 231 -4.30 -12.53 -12.16
N ILE A 232 -4.44 -13.76 -12.66
CA ILE A 232 -3.40 -14.41 -13.48
C ILE A 232 -3.17 -13.62 -14.77
N ALA A 233 -4.22 -13.19 -15.45
CA ALA A 233 -4.12 -12.36 -16.65
C ALA A 233 -3.41 -11.03 -16.36
N GLY A 234 -3.71 -10.38 -15.23
CA GLY A 234 -3.03 -9.17 -14.79
C GLY A 234 -1.54 -9.38 -14.49
N ALA A 235 -1.17 -10.52 -13.90
CA ALA A 235 0.22 -10.88 -13.65
C ALA A 235 0.99 -11.14 -14.95
N LEU A 236 0.41 -11.93 -15.86
CA LEU A 236 1.00 -12.20 -17.17
C LEU A 236 1.15 -10.92 -18.00
N LEU A 237 0.11 -10.08 -18.03
CA LEU A 237 0.15 -8.82 -18.75
C LEU A 237 1.26 -7.91 -18.20
N ALA A 238 1.37 -7.77 -16.87
CA ALA A 238 2.46 -7.02 -16.24
C ALA A 238 3.85 -7.56 -16.60
N PHE A 239 4.01 -8.88 -16.62
CA PHE A 239 5.26 -9.52 -17.02
C PHE A 239 5.63 -9.21 -18.48
N PHE A 240 4.71 -9.41 -19.43
CA PHE A 240 4.97 -9.16 -20.85
C PHE A 240 5.16 -7.67 -21.17
N CYS A 241 4.37 -6.80 -20.57
CA CYS A 241 4.57 -5.35 -20.60
C CYS A 241 6.00 -4.98 -20.18
N ASN A 242 6.47 -5.56 -19.05
CA ASN A 242 7.81 -5.29 -18.55
C ASN A 242 8.90 -5.86 -19.45
N LEU A 243 8.68 -7.04 -20.04
CA LEU A 243 9.60 -7.63 -21.02
C LEU A 243 9.79 -6.70 -22.22
N ILE A 244 8.68 -6.23 -22.82
CA ILE A 244 8.68 -5.28 -23.93
C ILE A 244 9.36 -3.97 -23.54
N ARG A 245 9.07 -3.44 -22.33
CA ARG A 245 9.70 -2.22 -21.83
C ARG A 245 11.22 -2.33 -21.82
N THR A 246 11.72 -3.34 -21.12
CA THR A 246 13.14 -3.53 -20.93
C THR A 246 13.83 -3.79 -22.27
N PHE A 247 13.20 -4.58 -23.15
CA PHE A 247 13.70 -4.77 -24.52
C PHE A 247 13.86 -3.44 -25.27
N LEU A 248 12.82 -2.60 -25.30
CA LEU A 248 12.85 -1.31 -26.00
C LEU A 248 13.92 -0.37 -25.43
N LEU A 249 14.06 -0.31 -24.11
CA LEU A 249 15.08 0.52 -23.44
C LEU A 249 16.49 0.07 -23.78
N VAL A 250 16.76 -1.23 -23.73
CA VAL A 250 18.09 -1.77 -24.06
C VAL A 250 18.38 -1.60 -25.55
N TYR A 251 17.40 -1.85 -26.42
CA TYR A 251 17.52 -1.66 -27.86
C TYR A 251 17.86 -0.21 -28.22
N VAL A 252 17.08 0.75 -27.70
CA VAL A 252 17.32 2.19 -27.92
C VAL A 252 18.67 2.60 -27.34
N GLY A 253 19.02 2.09 -26.16
CA GLY A 253 20.33 2.32 -25.55
C GLY A 253 21.48 1.81 -26.41
N ALA A 254 21.34 0.65 -27.04
CA ALA A 254 22.36 0.06 -27.91
C ALA A 254 22.55 0.87 -29.21
N GLU A 255 21.48 1.40 -29.80
CA GLU A 255 21.57 2.18 -31.05
C GLU A 255 21.93 3.67 -30.84
N GLN A 256 21.37 4.30 -29.80
CA GLN A 256 21.40 5.76 -29.62
C GLN A 256 22.27 6.20 -28.43
N GLY A 257 22.87 5.25 -27.71
CA GLY A 257 23.73 5.52 -26.56
C GLY A 257 22.97 5.75 -25.25
N ALA A 258 23.73 5.90 -24.15
CA ALA A 258 23.19 5.97 -22.79
C ALA A 258 22.26 7.18 -22.53
N GLU A 259 22.48 8.30 -23.20
CA GLU A 259 21.64 9.51 -23.03
C GLU A 259 20.20 9.28 -23.51
N ALA A 260 20.01 8.42 -24.51
CA ALA A 260 18.67 8.05 -24.98
C ALA A 260 17.90 7.23 -23.95
N ILE A 261 18.58 6.40 -23.15
CA ILE A 261 17.96 5.60 -22.08
C ILE A 261 17.28 6.53 -21.06
N HIS A 262 17.99 7.56 -20.60
CA HIS A 262 17.45 8.54 -19.66
C HIS A 262 16.21 9.27 -20.22
N ARG A 263 16.21 9.62 -21.50
CA ARG A 263 15.06 10.30 -22.15
C ARG A 263 13.84 9.39 -22.29
N TRP A 264 14.05 8.10 -22.55
CA TRP A 264 12.97 7.14 -22.80
C TRP A 264 12.48 6.40 -21.55
N HIS A 265 13.24 6.41 -20.46
CA HIS A 265 12.95 5.66 -19.24
C HIS A 265 11.56 5.94 -18.64
N ASP A 266 11.25 7.22 -18.39
CA ASP A 266 9.99 7.63 -17.75
C ASP A 266 8.78 7.54 -18.70
N PRO A 267 8.85 8.03 -19.96
CA PRO A 267 7.76 7.87 -20.92
C PRO A 267 7.42 6.40 -21.17
N ALA A 268 8.41 5.53 -21.33
CA ALA A 268 8.18 4.11 -21.51
C ALA A 268 7.53 3.47 -20.28
N GLY A 269 7.97 3.86 -19.07
CA GLY A 269 7.39 3.40 -17.81
C GLY A 269 5.90 3.75 -17.68
N HIS A 270 5.53 5.01 -17.88
CA HIS A 270 4.14 5.44 -17.78
C HIS A 270 3.26 4.85 -18.88
N THR A 271 3.74 4.82 -20.12
CA THR A 271 2.97 4.30 -21.26
C THR A 271 2.63 2.83 -21.07
N ILE A 272 3.61 2.03 -20.63
CA ILE A 272 3.44 0.60 -20.46
C ILE A 272 2.56 0.29 -19.25
N LEU A 273 2.67 1.05 -18.15
CA LEU A 273 1.74 0.95 -17.04
C LEU A 273 0.28 1.21 -17.49
N MET A 274 0.05 2.28 -18.26
CA MET A 274 -1.29 2.58 -18.80
C MET A 274 -1.78 1.47 -19.73
N ALA A 275 -0.94 0.98 -20.64
CA ALA A 275 -1.27 -0.12 -21.53
C ALA A 275 -1.64 -1.39 -20.77
N CYS A 276 -0.90 -1.71 -19.70
CA CYS A 276 -1.17 -2.83 -18.82
C CYS A 276 -2.50 -2.69 -18.08
N LEU A 277 -2.80 -1.50 -17.52
CA LEU A 277 -4.07 -1.26 -16.83
C LEU A 277 -5.27 -1.28 -17.80
N LEU A 278 -5.14 -0.67 -18.98
CA LEU A 278 -6.16 -0.68 -20.02
C LEU A 278 -6.37 -2.08 -20.58
N GLY A 279 -5.30 -2.83 -20.84
CA GLY A 279 -5.38 -4.22 -21.29
C GLY A 279 -6.08 -5.10 -20.28
N LEU A 280 -5.78 -4.96 -18.99
CA LEU A 280 -6.48 -5.67 -17.91
C LEU A 280 -7.96 -5.29 -17.85
N TRP A 281 -8.28 -4.00 -18.02
CA TRP A 281 -9.66 -3.53 -18.09
C TRP A 281 -10.42 -4.11 -19.29
N VAL A 282 -9.80 -4.17 -20.46
CA VAL A 282 -10.37 -4.81 -21.67
C VAL A 282 -10.60 -6.30 -21.41
N VAL A 283 -9.61 -7.03 -20.88
CA VAL A 283 -9.77 -8.45 -20.50
C VAL A 283 -10.96 -8.62 -19.55
N SER A 284 -11.09 -7.73 -18.55
CA SER A 284 -12.23 -7.77 -17.64
C SER A 284 -13.57 -7.56 -18.38
N MET A 285 -13.64 -6.65 -19.34
CA MET A 285 -14.86 -6.41 -20.11
C MET A 285 -15.22 -7.59 -21.03
N LEU A 286 -14.22 -8.21 -21.68
CA LEU A 286 -14.42 -9.42 -22.49
C LEU A 286 -14.93 -10.59 -21.64
N MET A 287 -14.41 -10.74 -20.41
CA MET A 287 -14.89 -11.73 -19.44
C MET A 287 -16.28 -11.40 -18.87
N GLY A 288 -16.69 -10.13 -18.96
CA GLY A 288 -17.94 -9.58 -18.43
C GLY A 288 -19.18 -9.83 -19.29
N GLY A 289 -19.03 -10.48 -20.45
CA GLY A 289 -20.10 -10.73 -21.41
C GLY A 289 -21.45 -11.15 -20.79
N GLY A 290 -22.43 -10.24 -20.90
CA GLY A 290 -23.86 -10.55 -20.90
C GLY A 290 -24.62 -10.64 -19.58
N ARG A 291 -24.01 -10.38 -18.40
CA ARG A 291 -24.78 -10.47 -17.15
C ARG A 291 -25.53 -9.16 -16.90
N LYS A 292 -26.79 -9.11 -17.34
CA LYS A 292 -27.76 -8.06 -16.96
C LYS A 292 -27.67 -7.87 -15.45
N VAL A 293 -27.36 -6.65 -15.03
CA VAL A 293 -27.50 -6.24 -13.62
C VAL A 293 -28.98 -6.42 -13.31
N VAL A 294 -29.35 -7.54 -12.70
CA VAL A 294 -30.65 -7.67 -12.07
C VAL A 294 -30.60 -6.68 -10.92
N ALA A 295 -31.12 -5.49 -11.16
CA ALA A 295 -31.43 -4.53 -10.11
C ALA A 295 -32.37 -5.28 -9.17
N SER A 296 -31.84 -5.69 -8.02
CA SER A 296 -32.70 -6.18 -6.96
C SER A 296 -33.42 -4.94 -6.43
N ASP A 297 -34.68 -4.79 -6.81
CA ASP A 297 -35.65 -3.82 -6.26
C ASP A 297 -36.00 -4.12 -4.79
N ALA A 298 -35.13 -4.82 -4.06
CA ALA A 298 -35.20 -4.86 -2.61
C ALA A 298 -34.70 -3.50 -2.11
N GLY A 299 -35.61 -2.54 -2.03
CA GLY A 299 -35.42 -1.31 -1.27
C GLY A 299 -35.04 -1.66 0.17
N ILE A 300 -33.73 -1.75 0.43
CA ILE A 300 -33.21 -2.05 1.75
C ILE A 300 -33.26 -0.74 2.54
N ARG A 301 -34.22 -0.66 3.47
CA ARG A 301 -34.11 0.26 4.60
C ARG A 301 -32.77 0.01 5.26
N PRO A 302 -31.94 1.04 5.54
CA PRO A 302 -30.70 0.85 6.28
C PRO A 302 -31.06 0.22 7.62
N THR A 303 -30.83 -1.09 7.74
CA THR A 303 -30.85 -1.75 9.04
C THR A 303 -29.67 -1.13 9.78
N ALA A 304 -29.97 -0.32 10.79
CA ALA A 304 -28.94 0.32 11.60
C ALA A 304 -27.99 -0.77 12.08
N PHE A 305 -26.68 -0.63 11.82
CA PHE A 305 -25.67 -1.52 12.38
C PHE A 305 -25.82 -1.51 13.91
N ARG A 306 -26.34 -2.60 14.47
CA ARG A 306 -26.47 -2.76 15.93
C ARG A 306 -25.25 -3.50 16.45
N ILE A 307 -24.16 -2.76 16.64
CA ILE A 307 -22.94 -3.28 17.26
C ILE A 307 -23.01 -2.98 18.76
N PRO A 308 -22.65 -3.92 19.65
CA PRO A 308 -22.62 -3.67 21.09
C PRO A 308 -21.76 -2.44 21.43
N THR A 309 -22.29 -1.49 22.20
CA THR A 309 -21.58 -0.26 22.59
C THR A 309 -20.31 -0.59 23.38
N ALA A 310 -20.37 -1.59 24.27
CA ALA A 310 -19.22 -2.07 25.02
C ALA A 310 -18.10 -2.59 24.11
N PHE A 311 -18.43 -3.28 23.01
CA PHE A 311 -17.43 -3.72 22.03
C PHE A 311 -16.69 -2.51 21.44
N LEU A 312 -17.45 -1.53 20.94
CA LEU A 312 -16.89 -0.34 20.29
C LEU A 312 -16.06 0.52 21.26
N ALA A 313 -16.56 0.71 22.49
CA ALA A 313 -15.85 1.43 23.52
C ALA A 313 -14.53 0.75 23.89
N THR A 314 -14.51 -0.59 24.01
CA THR A 314 -13.26 -1.34 24.27
C THR A 314 -12.26 -1.20 23.12
N ILE A 315 -12.70 -1.33 21.87
CA ILE A 315 -11.81 -1.18 20.70
C ILE A 315 -11.23 0.23 20.62
N LEU A 316 -12.06 1.26 20.83
CA LEU A 316 -11.60 2.64 20.88
C LEU A 316 -10.61 2.87 22.03
N ALA A 317 -10.94 2.41 23.24
CA ALA A 317 -10.09 2.54 24.40
C ALA A 317 -8.73 1.87 24.20
N LEU A 318 -8.68 0.64 23.69
CA LEU A 318 -7.43 -0.07 23.43
C LEU A 318 -6.59 0.63 22.36
N THR A 319 -7.22 1.15 21.30
CA THR A 319 -6.52 1.89 20.25
C THR A 319 -5.90 3.18 20.79
N VAL A 320 -6.67 3.94 21.59
CA VAL A 320 -6.20 5.17 22.23
C VAL A 320 -5.10 4.87 23.25
N VAL A 321 -5.24 3.81 24.05
CA VAL A 321 -4.23 3.40 25.04
C VAL A 321 -2.94 2.96 24.34
N ALA A 322 -3.02 2.24 23.22
CA ALA A 322 -1.85 1.85 22.44
C ALA A 322 -1.09 3.09 21.95
N GLU A 323 -1.76 4.03 21.27
CA GLU A 323 -1.08 5.20 20.72
C GLU A 323 -0.62 6.17 21.82
N ALA A 324 -1.50 6.54 22.75
CA ALA A 324 -1.14 7.45 23.84
C ALA A 324 -0.06 6.86 24.75
N GLY A 325 -0.10 5.55 25.01
CA GLY A 325 0.91 4.84 25.77
C GLY A 325 2.27 4.84 25.08
N THR A 326 2.31 4.57 23.77
CA THR A 326 3.54 4.67 22.97
C THR A 326 4.09 6.10 23.01
N GLN A 327 3.27 7.13 22.71
CA GLN A 327 3.72 8.52 22.71
C GLN A 327 4.20 8.98 24.09
N ALA A 328 3.50 8.59 25.16
CA ALA A 328 3.92 8.90 26.53
C ALA A 328 5.24 8.21 26.89
N TRP A 329 5.41 6.94 26.51
CA TRP A 329 6.66 6.20 26.76
C TRP A 329 7.84 6.88 26.08
N TYR A 330 7.77 7.13 24.76
CA TYR A 330 8.85 7.78 24.03
C TYR A 330 9.09 9.20 24.51
N GLY A 331 8.03 10.00 24.72
CA GLY A 331 8.15 11.37 25.21
C GLY A 331 8.85 11.47 26.58
N VAL A 332 8.56 10.55 27.52
CA VAL A 332 9.24 10.52 28.82
C VAL A 332 10.71 10.15 28.70
N HIS A 333 11.07 9.24 27.79
CA HIS A 333 12.46 8.79 27.62
C HIS A 333 13.28 9.80 26.81
N GLU A 334 12.72 10.43 25.78
CA GLU A 334 13.37 11.49 25.01
C GLU A 334 13.61 12.75 25.84
N ALA A 335 12.67 13.12 26.72
CA ALA A 335 12.85 14.25 27.64
C ALA A 335 14.01 14.04 28.63
N ARG A 336 14.37 12.77 28.89
CA ARG A 336 15.47 12.37 29.78
C ARG A 336 16.77 12.06 29.04
N ALA A 337 16.73 11.88 27.72
CA ALA A 337 17.91 11.67 26.91
C ALA A 337 18.75 12.96 26.88
N ALA A 338 20.05 12.83 27.14
CA ALA A 338 20.97 13.95 26.96
C ALA A 338 20.90 14.40 25.51
N ARG A 339 20.51 15.66 25.27
CA ARG A 339 20.58 16.25 23.92
C ARG A 339 22.05 16.28 23.53
N THR A 340 22.45 15.36 22.66
CA THR A 340 23.72 15.49 21.97
C THR A 340 23.65 16.77 21.15
N GLU A 341 24.63 17.66 21.30
CA GLU A 341 24.69 18.83 20.43
C GLU A 341 24.80 18.33 18.99
N PRO A 342 23.87 18.72 18.10
CA PRO A 342 23.90 18.27 16.73
C PRO A 342 25.19 18.77 16.08
N TRP A 343 25.94 17.87 15.48
CA TRP A 343 27.15 18.22 14.74
C TRP A 343 26.76 19.12 13.57
N THR A 344 27.30 20.33 13.53
CA THR A 344 27.14 21.25 12.40
C THR A 344 28.47 21.38 11.69
N ILE A 345 28.42 21.40 10.36
CA ILE A 345 29.62 21.58 9.56
C ILE A 345 29.81 23.05 9.18
N THR A 346 31.02 23.55 9.38
CA THR A 346 31.46 24.81 8.79
C THR A 346 32.38 24.45 7.63
N TRP A 347 31.93 24.67 6.40
CA TRP A 347 32.72 24.34 5.22
C TRP A 347 33.95 25.23 5.13
N PRO A 348 35.13 24.70 4.77
CA PRO A 348 36.36 25.48 4.67
C PRO A 348 36.39 26.26 3.34
N THR A 349 35.48 27.22 3.17
CA THR A 349 35.36 28.03 1.94
C THR A 349 36.59 28.85 1.63
N ASP A 350 37.40 29.14 2.66
CA ASP A 350 38.65 29.90 2.55
C ASP A 350 39.88 29.02 2.25
N ALA A 351 39.71 27.68 2.21
CA ALA A 351 40.81 26.79 1.93
C ALA A 351 41.25 26.85 0.45
N PRO A 352 42.54 26.61 0.16
CA PRO A 352 43.03 26.56 -1.22
C PRO A 352 42.22 25.57 -2.05
N SER A 353 41.85 26.01 -3.26
CA SER A 353 41.12 25.18 -4.23
C SER A 353 39.79 24.63 -3.70
N TRP A 354 39.17 25.28 -2.70
CA TRP A 354 37.84 24.88 -2.25
C TRP A 354 36.84 24.92 -3.40
N LYS A 355 36.09 23.84 -3.55
CA LYS A 355 34.96 23.75 -4.48
C LYS A 355 33.87 22.86 -3.89
N PRO A 356 32.59 23.23 -4.07
CA PRO A 356 31.49 22.34 -3.75
C PRO A 356 31.53 21.14 -4.71
N ILE A 357 31.27 19.95 -4.18
CA ILE A 357 31.05 18.76 -4.97
C ILE A 357 29.52 18.59 -5.09
N PRO A 358 28.95 18.73 -6.29
CA PRO A 358 27.53 18.48 -6.48
C PRO A 358 27.24 17.02 -6.14
N VAL A 359 26.21 16.80 -5.32
CA VAL A 359 25.67 15.47 -5.09
C VAL A 359 24.79 15.15 -6.29
N ALA A 360 25.01 14.02 -6.94
CA ALA A 360 24.17 13.60 -8.06
C ALA A 360 22.70 13.51 -7.62
N ASP A 361 21.77 13.93 -8.49
CA ASP A 361 20.33 13.95 -8.17
C ASP A 361 19.84 12.58 -7.67
N GLN A 362 20.32 11.49 -8.28
CA GLN A 362 20.01 10.12 -7.86
C GLN A 362 20.49 9.81 -6.43
N ALA A 363 21.68 10.27 -6.05
CA ALA A 363 22.19 10.09 -4.68
C ALA A 363 21.39 10.94 -3.69
N GLN A 364 20.92 12.12 -4.10
CA GLN A 364 20.05 12.96 -3.27
C GLN A 364 18.67 12.30 -3.07
N GLU A 365 18.09 11.70 -4.10
CA GLU A 365 16.83 10.94 -4.02
C GLU A 365 16.94 9.68 -3.15
N LEU A 366 18.09 9.01 -3.19
CA LEU A 366 18.37 7.82 -2.39
C LEU A 366 18.60 8.16 -0.92
N LEU A 367 19.46 9.15 -0.65
CA LEU A 367 19.88 9.51 0.70
C LEU A 367 18.82 10.33 1.44
N ARG A 368 18.03 11.15 0.74
CA ARG A 368 16.96 12.01 1.29
C ARG A 368 17.36 12.79 2.54
N TYR A 369 18.62 13.26 2.58
CA TYR A 369 19.11 14.11 3.66
C TYR A 369 18.38 15.46 3.64
N ASN A 370 18.24 16.09 4.80
CA ASN A 370 17.61 17.41 4.91
C ASN A 370 18.59 18.55 4.67
N GLU A 371 19.80 18.40 5.21
CA GLU A 371 20.89 19.38 5.12
C GLU A 371 22.18 18.63 4.81
N GLY A 372 22.98 19.10 3.86
CA GLY A 372 24.21 18.39 3.50
C GLY A 372 24.77 18.76 2.13
N GLY A 373 25.88 18.11 1.79
CA GLY A 373 26.59 18.32 0.53
C GLY A 373 27.98 17.72 0.55
N GLY A 374 28.70 17.87 -0.55
CA GLY A 374 30.11 17.53 -0.68
C GLY A 374 30.97 18.77 -0.88
N GLY A 375 32.23 18.69 -0.46
CA GLY A 375 33.24 19.70 -0.75
C GLY A 375 34.62 19.07 -0.89
N SER A 376 35.45 19.64 -1.76
CA SER A 376 36.87 19.29 -1.87
C SER A 376 37.75 20.52 -1.76
N TRP A 377 38.93 20.37 -1.17
CA TRP A 377 39.93 21.42 -1.03
C TRP A 377 41.32 20.80 -0.94
N SER A 378 42.36 21.62 -1.07
CA SER A 378 43.74 21.21 -0.84
C SER A 378 44.17 21.58 0.57
N GLY A 379 44.70 20.61 1.31
CA GLY A 379 45.22 20.79 2.65
C GLY A 379 46.53 21.59 2.65
N THR A 380 46.88 22.15 3.80
CA THR A 380 48.12 22.93 3.99
C THR A 380 49.40 22.13 3.70
N SER A 381 49.33 20.81 3.78
CA SER A 381 50.43 19.86 3.50
C SER A 381 50.54 19.47 2.03
N GLY A 382 49.64 19.95 1.15
CA GLY A 382 49.55 19.56 -0.26
C GLY A 382 48.58 18.42 -0.57
N ASP A 383 48.00 17.77 0.45
CA ASP A 383 47.03 16.68 0.30
C ASP A 383 45.70 17.16 -0.31
N GLN A 384 45.03 16.32 -1.10
CA GLN A 384 43.69 16.60 -1.62
C GLN A 384 42.64 15.98 -0.69
N TRP A 385 41.74 16.80 -0.16
CA TRP A 385 40.66 16.37 0.71
C TRP A 385 39.32 16.42 -0.02
N ALA A 386 38.48 15.43 0.24
CA ALA A 386 37.06 15.45 -0.11
C ALA A 386 36.26 15.00 1.11
N MET A 387 35.17 15.71 1.39
CA MET A 387 34.30 15.42 2.53
C MET A 387 32.85 15.55 2.10
N TYR A 388 32.05 14.61 2.56
CA TYR A 388 30.60 14.65 2.43
C TYR A 388 29.99 14.70 3.82
N PHE A 389 28.99 15.55 3.99
CA PHE A 389 28.26 15.67 5.24
C PHE A 389 26.77 15.67 4.92
N PHE A 390 26.03 14.82 5.63
CA PHE A 390 24.60 14.66 5.47
C PHE A 390 23.96 14.63 6.84
N LYS A 391 22.87 15.38 7.00
CA LYS A 391 22.13 15.51 8.24
C LYS A 391 20.65 15.26 7.94
N TRP A 392 20.10 14.32 8.68
CA TRP A 392 18.69 13.99 8.69
C TRP A 392 18.07 14.63 9.92
N LEU A 393 17.07 15.46 9.71
CA LEU A 393 16.32 16.08 10.80
C LEU A 393 15.38 15.06 11.43
N PRO A 394 15.04 15.21 12.73
CA PRO A 394 14.09 14.33 13.40
C PRO A 394 12.76 14.27 12.64
N GLY A 395 12.30 13.06 12.36
CA GLY A 395 11.06 12.80 11.63
C GLY A 395 10.97 11.34 11.18
N ARG A 396 9.75 10.84 10.91
CA ARG A 396 9.53 9.42 10.55
C ARG A 396 10.26 8.99 9.29
N THR A 397 10.62 9.93 8.42
CA THR A 397 11.43 9.70 7.22
C THR A 397 12.84 9.24 7.57
N ALA A 398 13.47 9.80 8.62
CA ALA A 398 14.84 9.48 8.99
C ALA A 398 15.01 8.01 9.43
N GLY A 399 13.98 7.41 10.03
CA GLY A 399 14.01 6.01 10.48
C GLY A 399 13.84 4.96 9.37
N LEU A 400 13.56 5.36 8.13
CA LEU A 400 13.53 4.44 6.96
C LEU A 400 14.88 4.36 6.23
N PHE A 401 15.86 5.18 6.63
CA PHE A 401 17.17 5.31 5.97
C PHE A 401 18.35 4.95 6.88
N ILE A 402 18.10 4.32 8.04
CA ILE A 402 19.13 3.77 8.93
C ILE A 402 19.26 2.26 8.70
#